data_AF-A0A451BS26-F1
#
_entry.id   AF-A0A451BS26-F1
#
_cell.length_a   1.000
_cell.length_b   1.000
_cell.length_c   1.000
_cell.angle_alpha   90.00
_cell.angle_beta   90.00
_cell.angle_gamma   90.00
#
_symmetry.space_group_name_H-M   'P 1'
#
loop_
_entity.id
_entity.type
_entity.pdbx_description
1 polymer ?
#
loop_
_entity_poly.entity_id
_entity_poly.type
_entity_poly.pdbx_seq_one_letter_code
_entity_poly.pdbx_strand_id
1 'polypeptide(L)'
;MYQEQKTPLCEPFTADQIKDGERCELSEGHRIYCLPAGDRHSRHNLSGGTLIDTDPDVEWAGVDTGFTPKSNTLRAPDIAVAPPPAEEGEWVPGAPLLAVEYADKGQNETDLKVKIRELLAAGTRFIWVARLTGPQRVEVHTRDRPMRVLSATDFLEAPGILRNPVRVQALFDRREAHRVTLRNLLQREGYEDLEAVLREGKAEGLIEGKAKGLIEGKAEGLIQGALEARIEAIFSTLAVRAIEVDTET
;
A
#
# COMPACT_ATOMS: atom_id res chain seq x y z
N MET A 1 4.42 61.57 -28.17
CA MET A 1 5.31 60.44 -27.79
C MET A 1 4.44 59.40 -27.13
N TYR A 2 4.11 58.31 -27.83
CA TYR A 2 3.48 57.16 -27.21
C TYR A 2 4.59 56.37 -26.51
N GLN A 3 4.58 56.32 -25.18
CA GLN A 3 5.39 55.37 -24.43
C GLN A 3 4.78 53.99 -24.66
N GLU A 4 5.49 53.13 -25.37
CA GLU A 4 5.27 51.69 -25.34
C GLU A 4 5.38 51.24 -23.88
N GLN A 5 4.25 50.93 -23.25
CA GLN A 5 4.23 50.14 -22.03
C GLN A 5 4.72 48.74 -22.40
N LYS A 6 6.04 48.52 -22.28
CA LYS A 6 6.59 47.17 -22.19
C LYS A 6 5.92 46.50 -21.00
N THR A 7 5.01 45.57 -21.29
CA THR A 7 4.58 44.57 -20.31
C THR A 7 5.86 43.96 -19.74
N PRO A 8 6.08 43.96 -18.41
CA PRO A 8 7.29 43.38 -17.87
C PRO A 8 7.31 41.91 -18.33
N LEU A 9 8.37 41.52 -19.06
CA LEU A 9 8.69 40.13 -19.30
C LEU A 9 8.82 39.51 -17.91
N CYS A 10 7.78 38.81 -17.47
CA CYS A 10 7.79 38.11 -16.19
C CYS A 10 8.98 37.15 -16.26
N GLU A 11 9.96 37.31 -15.36
CA GLU A 11 11.09 36.41 -15.32
C GLU A 11 10.56 34.98 -15.13
N PRO A 12 11.17 33.97 -15.79
CA PRO A 12 10.73 32.58 -15.64
C PRO A 12 10.77 32.19 -14.16
N PHE A 13 9.71 31.52 -13.68
CA PHE A 13 9.65 31.10 -12.29
C PHE A 13 10.67 30.01 -11.98
N THR A 14 11.10 29.94 -10.73
CA THR A 14 11.89 28.83 -10.19
C THR A 14 11.13 28.12 -9.07
N ALA A 15 11.49 26.87 -8.79
CA ALA A 15 10.80 26.02 -7.83
C ALA A 15 10.85 26.59 -6.39
N ASP A 16 11.93 27.26 -6.01
CA ASP A 16 12.08 27.94 -4.71
C ASP A 16 11.13 29.14 -4.53
N GLN A 17 10.57 29.66 -5.62
CA GLN A 17 9.54 30.70 -5.59
C GLN A 17 8.13 30.14 -5.40
N ILE A 18 7.96 28.81 -5.50
CA ILE A 18 6.70 28.13 -5.25
C ILE A 18 6.66 27.70 -3.79
N LYS A 19 5.66 28.17 -3.04
CA LYS A 19 5.47 27.79 -1.65
C LYS A 19 4.76 26.46 -1.54
N ASP A 20 5.09 25.70 -0.49
CA ASP A 20 4.31 24.54 -0.10
C ASP A 20 2.83 24.95 0.14
N GLY A 21 1.91 24.11 -0.33
CA GLY A 21 0.48 24.38 -0.38
C GLY A 21 -0.03 25.18 -1.58
N GLU A 22 0.85 25.81 -2.38
CA GLU A 22 0.43 26.36 -3.68
C GLU A 22 0.17 25.23 -4.68
N ARG A 23 -1.06 25.17 -5.21
CA ARG A 23 -1.44 24.16 -6.20
C ARG A 23 -0.92 24.52 -7.59
N CYS A 24 0.38 24.41 -7.77
CA CYS A 24 0.98 24.58 -9.08
C CYS A 24 2.20 23.69 -9.32
N GLU A 25 2.30 23.22 -10.55
CA GLU A 25 3.53 22.70 -11.13
C GLU A 25 4.28 23.81 -11.88
N LEU A 26 5.52 23.51 -12.25
CA LEU A 26 6.39 24.37 -13.04
C LEU A 26 7.01 23.57 -14.19
N SER A 27 6.92 24.08 -15.41
CA SER A 27 7.48 23.47 -16.61
C SER A 27 8.32 24.49 -17.36
N GLU A 28 9.64 24.31 -17.32
CA GLU A 28 10.61 25.21 -17.96
C GLU A 28 10.31 26.70 -17.64
N GLY A 29 10.04 27.00 -16.37
CA GLY A 29 9.75 28.33 -15.85
C GLY A 29 8.30 28.81 -16.00
N HIS A 30 7.42 28.01 -16.60
CA HIS A 30 6.00 28.33 -16.76
C HIS A 30 5.17 27.65 -15.68
N ARG A 31 4.41 28.44 -14.91
CA ARG A 31 3.49 27.93 -13.89
C ARG A 31 2.30 27.24 -14.54
N ILE A 32 1.97 26.06 -14.04
CA ILE A 32 0.80 25.28 -14.42
C ILE A 32 -0.08 25.16 -13.20
N TYR A 33 -1.30 25.71 -13.26
CA TYR A 33 -2.23 25.65 -12.14
C TYR A 33 -2.88 24.25 -12.04
N CYS A 34 -2.78 23.64 -10.86
CA CYS A 34 -3.32 22.31 -10.60
C CYS A 34 -4.76 22.43 -10.08
N LEU A 35 -5.72 21.99 -10.88
CA LEU A 35 -7.13 21.99 -10.49
C LEU A 35 -7.39 20.94 -9.40
N PRO A 36 -8.33 21.18 -8.47
CA PRO A 36 -8.78 20.17 -7.54
C PRO A 36 -9.30 18.92 -8.28
N ALA A 37 -8.97 17.74 -7.74
CA ALA A 37 -9.48 16.46 -8.21
C ALA A 37 -10.99 16.30 -7.92
N GLY A 38 -11.73 15.72 -8.86
CA GLY A 38 -13.09 15.23 -8.63
C GLY A 38 -13.13 13.86 -7.92
N ASP A 39 -14.32 13.40 -7.52
CA ASP A 39 -14.53 12.14 -6.75
C ASP A 39 -13.82 10.91 -7.36
N ARG A 40 -13.93 10.70 -8.67
CA ARG A 40 -13.29 9.55 -9.32
C ARG A 40 -11.78 9.61 -9.16
N HIS A 41 -11.17 10.73 -9.53
CA HIS A 41 -9.73 10.94 -9.45
C HIS A 41 -9.23 10.78 -8.02
N SER A 42 -9.85 11.45 -7.05
CA SER A 42 -9.41 11.39 -5.65
C SER A 42 -9.54 10.00 -5.03
N ARG A 43 -10.62 9.27 -5.34
CA ARG A 43 -10.81 7.90 -4.87
C ARG A 43 -9.77 6.94 -5.44
N HIS A 44 -9.48 7.04 -6.74
CA HIS A 44 -8.50 6.20 -7.39
C HIS A 44 -7.08 6.51 -6.91
N ASN A 45 -6.74 7.81 -6.74
CA ASN A 45 -5.47 8.24 -6.18
C ASN A 45 -5.25 7.66 -4.77
N LEU A 46 -6.25 7.74 -3.87
CA LEU A 46 -6.17 7.15 -2.54
C LEU A 46 -5.90 5.63 -2.58
N SER A 47 -6.70 4.88 -3.34
CA SER A 47 -6.55 3.41 -3.39
C SER A 47 -5.26 2.98 -4.10
N GLY A 48 -4.87 3.70 -5.16
CA GLY A 48 -3.66 3.46 -5.92
C GLY A 48 -2.41 3.76 -5.12
N GLY A 49 -2.41 4.87 -4.37
CA GLY A 49 -1.31 5.22 -3.47
C GLY A 49 -1.12 4.15 -2.41
N THR A 50 -2.22 3.75 -1.74
CA THR A 50 -2.18 2.71 -0.69
C THR A 50 -1.65 1.37 -1.19
N LEU A 51 -2.10 0.90 -2.37
CA LEU A 51 -1.65 -0.40 -2.88
C LEU A 51 -0.20 -0.39 -3.35
N ILE A 52 0.29 0.76 -3.82
CA ILE A 52 1.68 0.92 -4.27
C ILE A 52 2.61 1.07 -3.05
N ASP A 53 2.28 1.97 -2.13
CA ASP A 53 3.06 2.24 -0.90
C ASP A 53 3.30 0.99 -0.06
N THR A 54 2.28 0.13 0.03
CA THR A 54 2.38 -1.08 0.85
C THR A 54 3.24 -2.17 0.23
N ASP A 55 3.64 -2.08 -1.05
CA ASP A 55 4.48 -3.12 -1.67
C ASP A 55 5.78 -3.35 -0.85
N PRO A 56 6.22 -4.60 -0.64
CA PRO A 56 7.32 -4.88 0.27
C PRO A 56 8.68 -4.31 -0.13
N ASP A 57 8.90 -4.00 -1.40
CA ASP A 57 10.15 -3.37 -1.86
C ASP A 57 10.07 -1.83 -1.89
N VAL A 58 8.92 -1.25 -1.53
CA VAL A 58 8.72 0.21 -1.46
C VAL A 58 9.11 0.73 -0.09
N GLU A 59 10.19 1.51 -0.06
CA GLU A 59 10.65 2.21 1.15
C GLU A 59 9.92 3.53 1.37
N TRP A 60 9.60 4.26 0.30
CA TRP A 60 8.87 5.53 0.36
C TRP A 60 7.99 5.71 -0.87
N ALA A 61 6.77 6.19 -0.62
CA ALA A 61 5.85 6.67 -1.63
C ALA A 61 5.20 7.98 -1.16
N GLY A 62 4.79 8.80 -2.13
CA GLY A 62 4.16 10.08 -1.87
C GLY A 62 3.04 10.38 -2.86
N VAL A 63 2.07 11.18 -2.41
CA VAL A 63 0.98 11.71 -3.23
C VAL A 63 1.24 13.19 -3.46
N ASP A 64 1.05 13.65 -4.70
CA ASP A 64 1.25 15.05 -5.11
C ASP A 64 2.61 15.62 -4.66
N THR A 65 3.63 14.76 -4.52
CA THR A 65 4.95 15.19 -4.04
C THR A 65 5.67 15.97 -5.12
N GLY A 66 6.08 17.20 -4.81
CA GLY A 66 6.83 18.05 -5.72
C GLY A 66 8.27 17.58 -5.90
N PHE A 67 8.61 17.16 -7.11
CA PHE A 67 9.97 16.84 -7.55
C PHE A 67 10.55 17.98 -8.39
N THR A 68 11.80 18.35 -8.12
CA THR A 68 12.53 19.41 -8.83
C THR A 68 13.75 18.85 -9.56
N PRO A 69 13.61 18.38 -10.83
CA PRO A 69 14.74 17.94 -11.64
C PRO A 69 15.72 19.05 -11.99
N LYS A 70 15.22 20.29 -12.08
CA LYS A 70 15.94 21.51 -12.42
C LYS A 70 15.27 22.67 -11.68
N SER A 71 16.01 23.76 -11.46
CA SER A 71 15.47 24.95 -10.76
C SER A 71 14.20 25.52 -11.40
N ASN A 72 13.99 25.34 -12.70
CA ASN A 72 12.84 25.84 -13.45
C ASN A 72 11.76 24.77 -13.73
N THR A 73 11.82 23.61 -13.07
CA THR A 73 10.85 22.52 -13.26
C THR A 73 10.44 21.92 -11.92
N LEU A 74 9.14 21.87 -11.65
CA LEU A 74 8.54 21.28 -10.45
C LEU A 74 7.36 20.42 -10.90
N ARG A 75 7.44 19.11 -10.70
CA ARG A 75 6.39 18.16 -11.11
C ARG A 75 5.89 17.36 -9.93
N ALA A 76 4.58 17.20 -9.83
CA ALA A 76 3.92 16.50 -8.76
C ALA A 76 3.04 15.38 -9.35
N PRO A 77 3.56 14.15 -9.49
CA PRO A 77 2.72 13.03 -9.88
C PRO A 77 1.63 12.75 -8.86
N ASP A 78 0.50 12.19 -9.30
CA ASP A 78 -0.57 11.79 -8.38
C ASP A 78 -0.02 10.80 -7.34
N ILE A 79 0.79 9.84 -7.79
CA ILE A 79 1.53 8.92 -6.91
C ILE A 79 2.97 8.81 -7.40
N ALA A 80 3.91 8.85 -6.48
CA ALA A 80 5.33 8.70 -6.73
C ALA A 80 5.93 7.62 -5.82
N VAL A 81 6.85 6.82 -6.37
CA VAL A 81 7.77 5.96 -5.60
C VAL A 81 9.19 6.43 -5.85
N ALA A 82 9.92 6.70 -4.78
CA ALA A 82 11.30 7.19 -4.81
C ALA A 82 12.04 6.70 -3.55
N PRO A 83 13.37 6.82 -3.50
CA PRO A 83 14.08 6.73 -2.22
C PRO A 83 13.52 7.77 -1.22
N PRO A 84 13.57 7.49 0.09
CA PRO A 84 13.17 8.47 1.10
C PRO A 84 13.89 9.81 0.90
N PRO A 85 13.18 10.95 0.98
CA PRO A 85 13.80 12.27 0.83
C PRO A 85 14.83 12.51 1.94
N ALA A 86 15.92 13.21 1.60
CA ALA A 86 17.01 13.49 2.55
C ALA A 86 16.61 14.53 3.61
N GLU A 87 15.72 15.46 3.25
CA GLU A 87 15.26 16.55 4.10
C GLU A 87 13.73 16.63 4.04
N GLU A 88 13.09 16.75 5.20
CA GLU A 88 11.64 16.90 5.30
C GLU A 88 11.21 18.35 5.03
N GLY A 89 10.11 18.53 4.30
CA GLY A 89 9.50 19.85 4.08
C GLY A 89 10.04 20.64 2.88
N GLU A 90 11.00 20.10 2.13
CA GLU A 90 11.50 20.70 0.88
C GLU A 90 11.01 19.94 -0.37
N TRP A 91 11.12 20.59 -1.53
CA TRP A 91 10.91 19.93 -2.81
C TRP A 91 11.97 18.84 -3.04
N VAL A 92 11.53 17.65 -3.45
CA VAL A 92 12.43 16.50 -3.60
C VAL A 92 13.30 16.69 -4.85
N PRO A 93 14.64 16.69 -4.75
CA PRO A 93 15.51 16.83 -5.91
C PRO A 93 15.36 15.68 -6.91
N GLY A 94 15.51 15.97 -8.21
CA GLY A 94 15.47 14.94 -9.25
C GLY A 94 14.06 14.54 -9.63
N ALA A 95 13.80 13.23 -9.75
CA ALA A 95 12.52 12.68 -10.20
C ALA A 95 12.25 11.32 -9.53
N PRO A 96 10.98 10.88 -9.43
CA PRO A 96 10.66 9.59 -8.83
C PRO A 96 11.09 8.44 -9.74
N LEU A 97 11.29 7.26 -9.15
CA LEU A 97 11.59 6.03 -9.89
C LEU A 97 10.37 5.54 -10.68
N LEU A 98 9.18 5.59 -10.05
CA LEU A 98 7.88 5.31 -10.64
C LEU A 98 6.95 6.50 -10.38
N ALA A 99 6.29 6.98 -11.44
CA ALA A 99 5.22 7.96 -11.35
C ALA A 99 3.90 7.36 -11.86
N VAL A 100 2.79 7.65 -11.20
CA VAL A 100 1.45 7.30 -11.66
C VAL A 100 0.64 8.58 -11.84
N GLU A 101 -0.08 8.67 -12.95
CA GLU A 101 -1.02 9.75 -13.26
C GLU A 101 -2.40 9.14 -13.55
N TYR A 102 -3.44 9.68 -12.95
CA TYR A 102 -4.83 9.40 -13.28
C TYR A 102 -5.34 10.46 -14.25
N ALA A 103 -5.72 10.03 -15.46
CA ALA A 103 -6.24 10.93 -16.49
C ALA A 103 -7.75 10.74 -16.66
N ASP A 104 -8.55 11.67 -16.12
CA ASP A 104 -10.02 11.73 -16.28
C ASP A 104 -10.44 12.73 -17.39
N LYS A 105 -11.75 12.89 -17.56
CA LYS A 105 -12.40 13.85 -18.44
C LYS A 105 -11.93 15.26 -18.10
N GLY A 106 -11.25 15.89 -19.06
CA GLY A 106 -10.70 17.24 -18.91
C GLY A 106 -9.18 17.29 -18.78
N GLN A 107 -8.50 16.14 -18.74
CA GLN A 107 -7.04 16.08 -18.80
C GLN A 107 -6.51 16.85 -20.02
N ASN A 108 -5.56 17.76 -19.80
CA ASN A 108 -4.81 18.35 -20.89
C ASN A 108 -3.76 17.34 -21.38
N GLU A 109 -4.02 16.72 -22.53
CA GLU A 109 -3.14 15.71 -23.13
C GLU A 109 -1.79 16.29 -23.59
N THR A 110 -1.75 17.56 -23.97
CA THR A 110 -0.50 18.22 -24.37
C THR A 110 0.40 18.40 -23.17
N ASP A 111 -0.14 18.92 -22.07
CA ASP A 111 0.62 19.13 -20.83
C ASP A 111 1.04 17.79 -20.23
N LEU A 112 0.18 16.78 -20.27
CA LEU A 112 0.52 15.42 -19.82
C LEU A 112 1.69 14.83 -20.61
N LYS A 113 1.69 14.99 -21.94
CA LYS A 113 2.83 14.56 -22.79
C LYS A 113 4.11 15.33 -22.49
N VAL A 114 4.02 16.60 -22.11
CA VAL A 114 5.19 17.37 -21.66
C VAL A 114 5.69 16.82 -20.32
N LYS A 115 4.82 16.64 -19.34
CA LYS A 115 5.16 16.07 -18.01
C LYS A 115 5.83 14.70 -18.13
N ILE A 116 5.25 13.79 -18.94
CA ILE A 116 5.83 12.46 -19.21
C ILE A 116 7.26 12.59 -19.75
N ARG A 117 7.48 13.46 -20.75
CA ARG A 117 8.82 13.65 -21.33
C ARG A 117 9.81 14.23 -20.33
N GLU A 118 9.41 15.21 -19.54
CA GLU A 118 10.28 15.83 -18.53
C GLU A 118 10.68 14.84 -17.44
N LEU A 119 9.72 14.07 -16.90
CA LEU A 119 9.99 13.06 -15.87
C LEU A 119 10.89 11.93 -16.41
N LEU A 120 10.59 11.41 -17.61
CA LEU A 120 11.46 10.43 -18.26
C LEU A 120 12.84 11.00 -18.56
N ALA A 121 12.97 12.27 -18.95
CA ALA A 121 14.26 12.93 -19.15
C ALA A 121 15.03 13.13 -17.84
N ALA A 122 14.32 13.34 -16.73
CA ALA A 122 14.88 13.51 -15.40
C ALA A 122 15.31 12.21 -14.71
N GLY A 123 14.94 11.04 -15.25
CA GLY A 123 15.38 9.73 -14.75
C GLY A 123 14.28 8.82 -14.23
N THR A 124 13.01 9.21 -14.31
CA THR A 124 11.90 8.31 -14.01
C THR A 124 11.95 7.07 -14.90
N ARG A 125 11.89 5.89 -14.29
CA ARG A 125 12.05 4.60 -14.97
C ARG A 125 10.75 4.13 -15.59
N PHE A 126 9.64 4.35 -14.88
CA PHE A 126 8.29 3.98 -15.31
C PHE A 126 7.31 5.13 -15.04
N ILE A 127 6.47 5.43 -16.02
CA ILE A 127 5.30 6.29 -15.83
C ILE A 127 4.06 5.50 -16.22
N TRP A 128 3.10 5.40 -15.32
CA TRP A 128 1.83 4.73 -15.55
C TRP A 128 0.72 5.76 -15.63
N VAL A 129 0.09 5.88 -16.80
CA VAL A 129 -1.09 6.75 -16.97
C VAL A 129 -2.34 5.87 -16.93
N ALA A 130 -3.05 5.89 -15.80
CA ALA A 130 -4.32 5.21 -15.62
C ALA A 130 -5.45 6.04 -16.25
N ARG A 131 -6.01 5.54 -17.35
CA ARG A 131 -7.06 6.25 -18.10
C ARG A 131 -8.42 5.99 -17.47
N LEU A 132 -8.99 7.00 -16.82
CA LEU A 132 -10.31 6.94 -16.18
C LEU A 132 -11.46 7.13 -17.18
N THR A 133 -11.14 7.36 -18.46
CA THR A 133 -12.10 7.50 -19.56
C THR A 133 -11.97 6.37 -20.58
N GLY A 134 -13.11 5.94 -21.11
CA GLY A 134 -13.18 4.80 -22.01
C GLY A 134 -12.92 3.46 -21.30
N PRO A 135 -12.44 2.44 -22.01
CA PRO A 135 -12.05 1.17 -21.40
C PRO A 135 -10.92 1.35 -20.39
N GLN A 136 -11.04 0.67 -19.24
CA GLN A 136 -10.01 0.63 -18.20
C GLN A 136 -8.70 0.12 -18.80
N ARG A 137 -7.70 1.00 -18.81
CA ARG A 137 -6.37 0.71 -19.35
C ARG A 137 -5.33 1.59 -18.68
N VAL A 138 -4.10 1.12 -18.70
CA VAL A 138 -2.94 1.88 -18.27
C VAL A 138 -1.96 1.99 -19.43
N GLU A 139 -1.52 3.21 -19.69
CA GLU A 139 -0.42 3.47 -20.62
C GLU A 139 0.88 3.42 -19.83
N VAL A 140 1.79 2.53 -20.23
CA VAL A 140 3.11 2.37 -19.63
C VAL A 140 4.12 3.07 -20.52
N HIS A 141 4.72 4.12 -19.97
CA HIS A 141 5.78 4.89 -20.61
C HIS A 141 7.11 4.58 -19.93
N THR A 142 8.14 4.32 -20.73
CA THR A 142 9.52 4.08 -20.29
C THR A 142 10.46 4.79 -21.24
N ARG A 143 11.66 5.13 -20.78
CA ARG A 143 12.65 5.83 -21.61
C ARG A 143 13.01 4.98 -22.85
N ASP A 144 13.10 5.65 -24.00
CA ASP A 144 13.54 5.10 -25.29
C ASP A 144 12.76 3.86 -25.81
N ARG A 145 11.54 3.63 -25.31
CA ARG A 145 10.66 2.57 -25.79
C ARG A 145 9.30 3.13 -26.19
N PRO A 146 8.62 2.51 -27.17
CA PRO A 146 7.26 2.89 -27.50
C PRO A 146 6.33 2.67 -26.30
N MET A 147 5.39 3.58 -26.11
CA MET A 147 4.33 3.46 -25.11
C MET A 147 3.56 2.16 -25.32
N ARG A 148 3.33 1.42 -24.24
CA ARG A 148 2.50 0.22 -24.22
C ARG A 148 1.15 0.51 -23.58
N VAL A 149 0.10 -0.13 -24.07
CA VAL A 149 -1.23 -0.08 -23.44
C VAL A 149 -1.53 -1.44 -22.83
N LEU A 150 -1.91 -1.45 -21.56
CA LEU A 150 -2.32 -2.63 -20.82
C LEU A 150 -3.81 -2.53 -20.45
N SER A 151 -4.55 -3.60 -20.67
CA SER A 151 -5.96 -3.74 -20.32
C SER A 151 -6.15 -4.12 -18.86
N ALA A 152 -7.40 -4.05 -18.36
CA ALA A 152 -7.73 -4.40 -16.97
C ALA A 152 -7.25 -5.80 -16.52
N THR A 153 -7.13 -6.76 -17.44
CA THR A 153 -6.70 -8.13 -17.12
C THR A 153 -5.19 -8.31 -17.07
N ASP A 154 -4.44 -7.36 -17.62
CA ASP A 154 -2.99 -7.41 -17.67
C ASP A 154 -2.36 -7.01 -16.32
N PHE A 155 -1.05 -7.22 -16.22
CA PHE A 155 -0.24 -6.89 -15.06
C PHE A 155 0.75 -5.77 -15.37
N LEU A 156 0.86 -4.85 -14.43
CA LEU A 156 1.87 -3.80 -14.36
C LEU A 156 3.06 -4.32 -13.56
N GLU A 157 4.25 -4.10 -14.11
CA GLU A 157 5.52 -4.49 -13.50
C GLU A 157 6.44 -3.27 -13.45
N ALA A 158 7.20 -3.15 -12.37
CA ALA A 158 8.24 -2.15 -12.20
C ALA A 158 9.45 -2.82 -11.52
N PRO A 159 10.21 -3.66 -12.24
CA PRO A 159 11.28 -4.47 -11.66
C PRO A 159 12.35 -3.60 -10.97
N GLY A 160 12.72 -3.96 -9.74
CA GLY A 160 13.64 -3.19 -8.91
C GLY A 160 13.04 -1.87 -8.41
N ILE A 161 11.71 -1.80 -8.31
CA ILE A 161 10.94 -0.74 -7.62
C ILE A 161 9.82 -1.41 -6.82
N LEU A 162 9.06 -2.30 -7.47
CA LEU A 162 8.01 -3.10 -6.84
C LEU A 162 8.44 -4.57 -6.83
N ARG A 163 8.17 -5.25 -5.72
CA ARG A 163 8.32 -6.70 -5.60
C ARG A 163 7.27 -7.42 -6.41
N ASN A 164 6.02 -6.99 -6.26
CA ASN A 164 4.88 -7.71 -6.82
C ASN A 164 4.33 -7.03 -8.08
N PRO A 165 3.89 -7.81 -9.07
CA PRO A 165 3.09 -7.27 -10.15
C PRO A 165 1.72 -6.77 -9.63
N VAL A 166 1.24 -5.68 -10.24
CA VAL A 166 -0.06 -5.06 -9.93
C VAL A 166 -1.01 -5.32 -11.10
N ARG A 167 -2.13 -6.02 -10.86
CA ARG A 167 -3.17 -6.14 -11.90
C ARG A 167 -3.70 -4.76 -12.24
N VAL A 168 -3.80 -4.41 -13.52
CA VAL A 168 -4.29 -3.08 -13.96
C VAL A 168 -5.63 -2.73 -13.32
N GLN A 169 -6.55 -3.70 -13.22
CA GLN A 169 -7.84 -3.53 -12.55
C GLN A 169 -7.73 -2.98 -11.12
N ALA A 170 -6.67 -3.30 -10.36
CA ALA A 170 -6.49 -2.84 -8.99
C ALA A 170 -6.29 -1.31 -8.89
N LEU A 171 -5.85 -0.64 -9.95
CA LEU A 171 -5.79 0.83 -9.98
C LEU A 171 -7.18 1.49 -10.13
N PHE A 172 -8.21 0.72 -10.48
CA PHE A 172 -9.57 1.20 -10.71
C PHE A 172 -10.60 0.62 -9.74
N ASP A 173 -10.42 -0.63 -9.29
CA ASP A 173 -11.35 -1.31 -8.39
C ASP A 173 -10.82 -1.32 -6.97
N ARG A 174 -11.59 -0.72 -6.05
CA ARG A 174 -11.21 -0.58 -4.64
C ARG A 174 -11.05 -1.93 -3.94
N ARG A 175 -11.86 -2.93 -4.27
CA ARG A 175 -11.79 -4.24 -3.64
C ARG A 175 -10.53 -4.97 -4.08
N GLU A 176 -10.18 -4.89 -5.36
CA GLU A 176 -8.93 -5.44 -5.88
C GLU A 176 -7.72 -4.69 -5.32
N ALA A 177 -7.77 -3.37 -5.18
CA ALA A 177 -6.76 -2.59 -4.48
C ALA A 177 -6.54 -3.09 -3.05
N HIS A 178 -7.60 -3.23 -2.25
CA HIS A 178 -7.51 -3.71 -0.87
C HIS A 178 -6.94 -5.13 -0.77
N ARG A 179 -7.22 -6.01 -1.74
CA ARG A 179 -6.63 -7.36 -1.79
C ARG A 179 -5.12 -7.30 -2.01
N VAL A 180 -4.67 -6.42 -2.91
CA VAL A 180 -3.24 -6.18 -3.14
C VAL A 180 -2.59 -5.61 -1.89
N THR A 181 -3.21 -4.60 -1.26
CA THR A 181 -2.75 -4.02 0.00
C THR A 181 -2.61 -5.08 1.10
N LEU A 182 -3.63 -5.92 1.31
CA LEU A 182 -3.57 -6.99 2.32
C LEU A 182 -2.40 -7.95 2.04
N ARG A 183 -2.26 -8.43 0.81
CA ARG A 183 -1.14 -9.31 0.42
C ARG A 183 0.20 -8.64 0.72
N ASN A 184 0.36 -7.38 0.33
CA ASN A 184 1.61 -6.66 0.50
C ASN A 184 1.95 -6.47 2.00
N LEU A 185 0.96 -6.10 2.83
CA LEU A 185 1.15 -5.97 4.28
C LEU A 185 1.53 -7.31 4.93
N LEU A 186 0.88 -8.41 4.54
CA LEU A 186 1.25 -9.74 5.02
C LEU A 186 2.71 -10.08 4.68
N GLN A 187 3.15 -9.77 3.46
CA GLN A 187 4.52 -10.00 3.02
C GLN A 187 5.55 -9.13 3.74
N ARG A 188 5.18 -7.92 4.18
CA ARG A 188 6.02 -7.09 5.06
C ARG A 188 6.17 -7.70 6.45
N GLU A 189 5.14 -8.36 6.95
CA GLU A 189 5.17 -9.13 8.20
C GLU A 189 5.79 -10.54 8.04
N GLY A 190 6.31 -10.89 6.86
CA GLY A 190 6.99 -12.16 6.60
C GLY A 190 6.05 -13.31 6.19
N TYR A 191 4.76 -13.04 5.98
CA TYR A 191 3.80 -14.03 5.51
C TYR A 191 3.60 -13.94 4.00
N GLU A 192 3.63 -15.09 3.31
CA GLU A 192 3.37 -15.14 1.86
C GLU A 192 1.94 -14.66 1.52
N ASP A 193 0.97 -15.11 2.31
CA ASP A 193 -0.46 -14.87 2.15
C ASP A 193 -1.24 -15.11 3.46
N LEU A 194 -2.56 -14.98 3.40
CA LEU A 194 -3.44 -15.20 4.55
C LEU A 194 -3.47 -16.67 4.99
N GLU A 195 -3.28 -17.61 4.07
CA GLU A 195 -3.25 -19.04 4.39
C GLU A 195 -2.02 -19.41 5.23
N ALA A 196 -0.88 -18.74 5.00
CA ALA A 196 0.29 -18.87 5.85
C ALA A 196 -0.01 -18.49 7.31
N VAL A 197 -0.68 -17.35 7.53
CA VAL A 197 -1.11 -16.89 8.86
C VAL A 197 -2.06 -17.90 9.51
N LEU A 198 -3.08 -18.36 8.78
CA LEU A 198 -4.06 -19.31 9.29
C LEU A 198 -3.43 -20.66 9.67
N ARG A 199 -2.44 -21.11 8.89
CA ARG A 199 -1.73 -22.37 9.15
C ARG A 199 -0.90 -22.28 10.42
N GLU A 200 -0.18 -21.17 10.61
CA GLU A 200 0.61 -20.92 11.83
C GLU A 200 -0.30 -20.87 13.06
N GLY A 201 -1.36 -20.04 13.02
CA GLY A 201 -2.31 -19.94 14.13
C GLY A 201 -3.00 -21.27 14.48
N LYS A 202 -3.29 -22.12 13.47
CA LYS A 202 -3.83 -23.47 13.70
C LYS A 202 -2.81 -24.39 14.39
N ALA A 203 -1.54 -24.29 14.03
CA ALA A 203 -0.48 -25.08 14.65
C ALA A 203 -0.28 -24.67 16.11
N GLU A 204 -0.20 -23.37 16.38
CA GLU A 204 -0.08 -22.83 17.74
C GLU A 204 -1.29 -23.22 18.61
N GLY A 205 -2.51 -23.02 18.10
CA GLY A 205 -3.73 -23.37 18.83
C GLY A 205 -3.84 -24.87 19.15
N LEU A 206 -3.34 -25.75 18.27
CA LEU A 206 -3.29 -27.18 18.54
C LEU A 206 -2.30 -27.53 19.66
N ILE A 207 -1.14 -26.86 19.70
CA ILE A 207 -0.12 -27.07 20.72
C ILE A 207 -0.66 -26.60 22.08
N GLU A 208 -1.18 -25.37 22.14
CA GLU A 208 -1.73 -24.80 23.36
C GLU A 208 -2.91 -25.62 23.87
N GLY A 209 -3.85 -25.97 22.99
CA GLY A 209 -5.02 -26.77 23.34
C GLY A 209 -4.64 -28.15 23.89
N LYS A 210 -3.65 -28.83 23.30
CA LYS A 210 -3.15 -30.10 23.81
C LYS A 210 -2.48 -29.97 25.17
N ALA A 211 -1.63 -28.94 25.35
CA ALA A 211 -0.93 -28.71 26.60
C ALA A 211 -1.93 -28.45 27.74
N LYS A 212 -2.90 -27.56 27.50
CA LYS A 212 -3.96 -27.23 28.45
C LYS A 212 -4.82 -28.45 28.78
N GLY A 213 -5.32 -29.16 27.77
CA GLY A 213 -6.15 -30.36 27.97
C GLY A 213 -5.42 -31.47 28.72
N LEU A 214 -4.11 -31.64 28.52
CA LEU A 214 -3.32 -32.61 29.27
C LEU A 214 -3.19 -32.23 30.76
N ILE A 215 -2.95 -30.94 31.06
CA ILE A 215 -2.83 -30.46 32.43
C ILE A 215 -4.17 -30.59 33.16
N GLU A 216 -5.24 -30.09 32.56
CA GLU A 216 -6.59 -30.12 33.13
C GLU A 216 -7.06 -31.57 33.33
N GLY A 217 -6.99 -32.40 32.28
CA GLY A 217 -7.41 -33.79 32.37
C GLY A 217 -6.59 -34.61 33.37
N LYS A 218 -5.28 -34.32 33.52
CA LYS A 218 -4.44 -34.99 34.53
C LYS A 218 -4.81 -34.55 35.95
N ALA A 219 -5.07 -33.27 36.16
CA ALA A 219 -5.47 -32.76 37.47
C ALA A 219 -6.83 -33.33 37.90
N GLU A 220 -7.81 -33.31 36.99
CA GLU A 220 -9.14 -33.89 37.21
C GLU A 220 -9.05 -35.39 37.50
N GLY A 221 -8.32 -36.14 36.69
CA GLY A 221 -8.14 -37.59 36.89
C GLY A 221 -7.47 -37.95 38.22
N LEU A 222 -6.48 -37.15 38.67
CA LEU A 222 -5.83 -37.37 39.98
C LEU A 222 -6.78 -37.10 41.15
N ILE A 223 -7.59 -36.05 41.08
CA ILE A 223 -8.58 -35.71 42.12
C ILE A 223 -9.65 -36.81 42.19
N GLN A 224 -10.19 -37.21 41.04
CA GLN A 224 -11.21 -38.23 40.95
C GLN A 224 -10.68 -39.57 41.50
N GLY A 225 -9.52 -40.03 41.02
CA GLY A 225 -8.94 -41.29 41.49
C GLY A 225 -8.59 -41.28 42.98
N ALA A 226 -8.14 -40.14 43.53
CA ALA A 226 -7.88 -40.02 44.96
C ALA A 226 -9.16 -40.08 45.81
N LEU A 227 -10.26 -39.50 45.30
CA LEU A 227 -11.56 -39.57 45.98
C LEU A 227 -12.13 -40.98 45.96
N GLU A 228 -12.11 -41.64 44.80
CA GLU A 228 -12.53 -43.03 44.62
C GLU A 228 -11.77 -43.96 45.57
N ALA A 229 -10.43 -43.89 45.59
CA ALA A 229 -9.59 -44.69 46.48
C ALA A 229 -9.90 -44.43 47.98
N ARG A 230 -10.20 -43.17 48.34
CA ARG A 230 -10.55 -42.82 49.72
C ARG A 230 -11.92 -43.37 50.13
N ILE A 231 -12.89 -43.33 49.23
CA ILE A 231 -14.23 -43.92 49.44
C ILE A 231 -14.10 -45.44 49.64
N GLU A 232 -13.38 -46.13 48.76
CA GLU A 232 -13.14 -47.58 48.88
C GLU A 232 -12.46 -47.96 50.21
N ALA A 233 -11.47 -47.17 50.65
CA ALA A 233 -10.79 -47.39 51.92
C ALA A 233 -11.73 -47.23 53.13
N ILE A 234 -12.64 -46.24 53.07
CA ILE A 234 -13.67 -46.05 54.11
C ILE A 234 -14.61 -47.25 54.16
N PHE A 235 -15.15 -47.69 53.02
CA PHE A 235 -16.02 -48.86 52.95
C PHE A 235 -15.34 -50.13 53.47
N SER A 236 -14.08 -50.35 53.08
CA SER A 236 -13.28 -51.48 53.58
C SER A 236 -13.13 -51.44 55.10
N THR A 237 -12.89 -50.25 55.68
CA THR A 237 -12.76 -50.07 57.13
C THR A 237 -14.09 -50.32 57.86
N LEU A 238 -15.21 -49.85 57.31
CA LEU A 238 -16.54 -50.05 57.87
C LEU A 238 -16.93 -51.54 57.86
N ALA A 239 -16.63 -52.24 56.77
CA ALA A 239 -16.87 -53.68 56.64
C ALA A 239 -16.10 -54.48 57.71
N VAL A 240 -14.83 -54.16 57.97
CA VAL A 240 -14.04 -54.80 59.05
C VAL A 240 -14.65 -54.59 60.43
N ARG A 241 -15.38 -53.49 60.63
CA ARG A 241 -16.07 -53.16 61.90
C ARG A 241 -17.50 -53.69 61.98
N ALA A 242 -17.97 -54.45 60.98
CA ALA A 242 -19.34 -54.95 60.87
C ALA A 242 -20.41 -53.84 60.95
N ILE A 243 -20.10 -52.66 60.42
CA ILE A 243 -21.05 -51.56 60.26
C ILE A 243 -21.69 -51.71 58.88
N GLU A 244 -22.98 -52.04 58.83
CA GLU A 244 -23.74 -52.09 57.57
C GLU A 244 -23.87 -50.70 56.96
N VAL A 245 -23.59 -50.60 55.66
CA VAL A 245 -23.78 -49.39 54.88
C VAL A 245 -24.77 -49.70 53.77
N ASP A 246 -25.83 -48.90 53.67
CA ASP A 246 -26.88 -49.06 52.67
C ASP A 246 -26.32 -48.70 51.28
N THR A 247 -26.49 -49.60 50.31
CA THR A 247 -25.90 -49.48 48.97
C THR A 247 -26.73 -48.62 48.02
N GLU A 248 -27.85 -48.05 48.46
CA GLU A 248 -28.77 -47.24 47.63
C GLU A 248 -28.57 -45.71 47.70
N THR A 249 -27.50 -45.18 48.33
CA THR A 249 -27.19 -43.73 48.32
C THR A 249 -25.83 -43.44 47.73
#